data_AF-A0A956A7H8-F1
#
_entry.id   AF-A0A956A7H8-F1
#
_cell.length_a   1.000
_cell.length_b   1.000
_cell.length_c   1.000
_cell.angle_alpha   90.00
_cell.angle_beta   90.00
_cell.angle_gamma   90.00
#
_symmetry.space_group_name_H-M   'P 1'
#
loop_
_entity.id
_entity.type
_entity.pdbx_description
1 polymer ?
#
loop_
_entity_poly.entity_id
_entity_poly.type
_entity_poly.pdbx_seq_one_letter_code
_entity_poly.pdbx_strand_id
1 'polypeptide(L)'
;PDLEVEVVDAEPYELDLPNDAHDLVVCVDANPFGDVAETMRRTWALVRSGGVVLFGQRFWMREPHPDYLELLGVGPDTYTTHAELVALALAEGFTPLYVVASSVDEMDHHEGMGTRAVERFLRASPGDTHAAAFRERVRRWRDGYFAWGRDTVGFGLYVLLK
;
A
#
# COMPACT_ATOMS: atom_id res chain seq x y z
N PRO A 1 -5.43 21.70 20.77
CA PRO A 1 -5.18 20.39 21.40
C PRO A 1 -3.74 19.96 21.12
N ASP A 2 -2.99 19.61 22.16
CA ASP A 2 -1.64 19.04 22.01
C ASP A 2 -1.79 17.61 21.48
N LEU A 3 -1.22 17.36 20.31
CA LEU A 3 -1.19 16.03 19.70
C LEU A 3 -0.03 15.26 20.34
N GLU A 4 -0.36 14.21 21.09
CA GLU A 4 0.63 13.24 21.56
C GLU A 4 0.83 12.17 20.49
N VAL A 5 2.07 11.95 20.07
CA VAL A 5 2.44 10.97 19.05
C VAL A 5 3.42 9.98 19.68
N GLU A 6 3.01 8.72 19.72
CA GLU A 6 3.87 7.59 20.08
C GLU A 6 4.29 6.87 18.81
N VAL A 7 5.59 6.57 18.68
CA VAL A 7 6.13 5.74 17.60
C VAL A 7 6.69 4.48 18.24
N VAL A 8 6.17 3.34 17.81
CA VAL A 8 6.57 2.03 18.30
C VAL A 8 7.26 1.27 17.18
N ASP A 9 8.44 0.73 17.48
CA ASP A 9 9.16 -0.20 16.62
C ASP A 9 9.02 -1.60 17.21
N ALA A 10 8.16 -2.42 16.61
CA ALA A 10 7.86 -3.78 17.04
C ALA A 10 7.27 -4.58 15.89
N GLU A 11 7.35 -5.91 15.99
CA GLU A 11 6.61 -6.78 15.08
C GLU A 11 5.10 -6.60 15.32
N PRO A 12 4.25 -6.58 14.28
CA PRO A 12 2.84 -6.27 14.47
C PRO A 12 2.10 -7.22 15.42
N TYR A 13 2.50 -8.48 15.50
CA TYR A 13 1.92 -9.46 16.42
C TYR A 13 2.37 -9.30 17.87
N GLU A 14 3.42 -8.52 18.13
CA GLU A 14 3.89 -8.18 19.47
C GLU A 14 3.20 -6.92 20.02
N LEU A 15 2.51 -6.17 19.16
CA LEU A 15 1.74 -5.01 19.57
C LEU A 15 0.50 -5.45 20.36
N ASP A 16 0.48 -5.13 21.65
CA ASP A 16 -0.68 -5.30 22.53
C ASP A 16 -1.65 -4.13 22.33
N LEU A 17 -2.31 -4.12 21.17
CA LEU A 17 -3.34 -3.13 20.86
C LEU A 17 -4.70 -3.63 21.37
N PRO A 18 -5.38 -2.88 22.25
CA PRO A 18 -6.65 -3.31 22.80
C PRO A 18 -7.73 -3.36 21.71
N ASN A 19 -8.46 -4.47 21.68
CA ASN A 19 -9.63 -4.61 20.82
C ASN A 19 -10.73 -3.62 21.24
N ASP A 20 -11.54 -3.19 20.27
CA ASP A 20 -12.70 -2.30 20.46
C ASP A 20 -12.36 -0.96 21.15
N ALA A 21 -11.11 -0.50 21.03
CA ALA A 21 -10.61 0.67 21.76
C ALA A 21 -10.32 1.89 20.89
N HIS A 22 -10.27 1.71 19.57
CA HIS A 22 -9.80 2.75 18.65
C HIS A 22 -10.95 3.39 17.87
N ASP A 23 -10.99 4.72 17.83
CA ASP A 23 -11.92 5.48 16.97
C ASP A 23 -11.63 5.32 15.48
N LEU A 24 -10.34 5.27 15.14
CA LEU A 24 -9.82 5.18 13.80
C LEU A 24 -8.60 4.26 13.78
N VAL A 25 -8.58 3.31 12.85
CA VAL A 25 -7.39 2.53 12.51
C VAL A 25 -6.99 2.87 11.07
N VAL A 26 -5.71 3.15 10.84
CA VAL A 26 -5.18 3.49 9.51
C VAL A 26 -4.17 2.42 9.11
N CYS A 27 -4.41 1.74 8.00
CA CYS A 27 -3.51 0.74 7.44
C CYS A 27 -3.39 0.99 5.94
N VAL A 28 -2.24 1.52 5.49
CA VAL A 28 -2.06 2.00 4.12
C VAL A 28 -0.79 1.38 3.54
N ASP A 29 -0.94 0.69 2.42
CA ASP A 29 0.11 0.00 1.68
C ASP A 29 0.91 -1.01 2.54
N ALA A 30 0.21 -1.72 3.43
CA ALA A 30 0.81 -2.67 4.36
C ALA A 30 -0.16 -3.81 4.69
N ASN A 31 0.40 -5.01 4.92
CA ASN A 31 -0.32 -6.17 5.46
C ASN A 31 0.41 -6.68 6.72
N PRO A 32 0.40 -5.91 7.83
CA PRO A 32 1.19 -6.23 9.02
C PRO A 32 0.83 -7.57 9.67
N PHE A 33 -0.37 -8.09 9.41
CA PHE A 33 -0.84 -9.33 10.01
C PHE A 33 -0.89 -10.48 8.99
N GLY A 34 0.05 -10.51 8.04
CA GLY A 34 0.16 -11.56 7.04
C GLY A 34 -0.45 -11.14 5.70
N ASP A 35 -1.65 -11.64 5.38
CA ASP A 35 -2.34 -11.28 4.15
C ASP A 35 -3.36 -10.15 4.36
N VAL A 36 -3.98 -9.70 3.26
CA VAL A 36 -4.95 -8.61 3.27
C VAL A 36 -6.22 -8.95 4.07
N ALA A 37 -6.64 -10.22 4.04
CA ALA A 37 -7.86 -10.66 4.72
C ALA A 37 -7.64 -10.73 6.24
N GLU A 38 -6.53 -11.31 6.68
CA GLU A 38 -6.14 -11.32 8.09
C GLU A 38 -5.89 -9.90 8.60
N THR A 39 -5.22 -9.06 7.80
CA THR A 39 -5.01 -7.65 8.17
C THR A 39 -6.35 -6.93 8.37
N MET A 40 -7.29 -7.10 7.44
CA MET A 40 -8.60 -6.48 7.53
C MET A 40 -9.38 -6.97 8.76
N ARG A 41 -9.39 -8.28 9.03
CA ARG A 41 -9.99 -8.88 10.23
C ARG A 41 -9.40 -8.34 11.52
N ARG A 42 -8.07 -8.19 11.58
CA ARG A 42 -7.38 -7.62 12.74
C ARG A 42 -7.77 -6.16 12.95
N THR A 43 -7.78 -5.35 11.90
CA THR A 43 -8.22 -3.94 12.02
C THR A 43 -9.69 -3.81 12.45
N TRP A 44 -10.55 -4.76 12.04
CA TRP A 44 -11.93 -4.84 12.53
C TRP A 44 -11.99 -5.10 14.04
N ALA A 45 -11.15 -5.99 14.56
CA ALA A 45 -11.11 -6.28 16.00
C ALA A 45 -10.65 -5.06 16.83
N LEU A 46 -9.67 -4.30 16.31
CA LEU A 46 -9.09 -3.14 16.99
C LEU A 46 -10.02 -1.94 17.07
N VAL A 47 -10.77 -1.67 16.00
CA VAL A 47 -11.65 -0.49 15.94
C VAL A 47 -12.90 -0.70 16.80
N ARG A 48 -13.35 0.35 17.49
CA ARG A 48 -14.55 0.30 18.31
C ARG A 48 -15.82 0.19 17.48
N SER A 49 -16.92 -0.28 18.06
CA SER A 49 -18.25 -0.20 17.41
C SER A 49 -18.59 1.25 17.02
N GLY A 50 -18.93 1.49 15.75
CA GLY A 50 -19.14 2.82 15.19
C GLY A 50 -17.85 3.57 14.81
N GLY A 51 -16.67 2.97 15.03
CA GLY A 51 -15.39 3.49 14.57
C GLY A 51 -15.08 3.10 13.13
N VAL A 52 -14.00 3.65 12.58
CA VAL A 52 -13.68 3.56 11.15
C VAL A 52 -12.28 3.00 10.92
N VAL A 53 -12.11 2.25 9.83
CA VAL A 53 -10.80 1.87 9.30
C VAL A 53 -10.56 2.61 7.98
N LEU A 54 -9.42 3.28 7.85
CA LEU A 54 -8.90 3.71 6.56
C LEU A 54 -7.92 2.65 6.07
N PHE A 55 -8.35 1.87 5.09
CA PHE A 55 -7.54 0.85 4.45
C PHE A 55 -7.03 1.38 3.11
N GLY A 56 -5.74 1.23 2.83
CA GLY A 56 -5.12 1.60 1.55
C GLY A 56 -4.37 0.43 0.97
N GLN A 57 -4.67 0.02 -0.26
CA GLN A 57 -4.12 -1.22 -0.82
C GLN A 57 -3.91 -1.16 -2.33
N ARG A 58 -2.84 -1.80 -2.79
CA ARG A 58 -2.63 -2.08 -4.22
C ARG A 58 -3.58 -3.17 -4.70
N PHE A 59 -4.06 -3.03 -5.93
CA PHE A 59 -4.92 -4.03 -6.56
C PHE A 59 -4.58 -4.20 -8.05
N TRP A 60 -4.88 -5.38 -8.60
CA TRP A 60 -4.78 -5.61 -10.04
C TRP A 60 -5.94 -4.94 -10.77
N MET A 61 -5.64 -4.04 -11.69
CA MET A 61 -6.62 -3.45 -12.62
C MET A 61 -6.92 -4.39 -13.79
N ARG A 62 -5.98 -5.29 -14.09
CA ARG A 62 -6.03 -6.32 -15.14
C ARG A 62 -5.02 -7.41 -14.82
N GLU A 63 -5.06 -8.49 -15.59
CA GLU A 63 -4.06 -9.55 -15.53
C GLU A 63 -2.63 -9.00 -15.77
N PRO A 64 -1.68 -9.23 -14.85
CA PRO A 64 -0.31 -8.72 -15.00
C PRO A 64 0.51 -9.50 -16.01
N HIS A 65 1.39 -8.79 -16.72
CA HIS A 65 2.36 -9.42 -17.62
C HIS A 65 3.41 -10.21 -16.83
N PRO A 66 3.86 -11.41 -17.27
CA PRO A 66 4.86 -12.21 -16.56
C PRO A 66 6.16 -11.45 -16.24
N ASP A 67 6.70 -10.69 -17.20
CA ASP A 67 7.91 -9.89 -16.98
C ASP A 67 7.71 -8.79 -15.92
N TYR A 68 6.47 -8.29 -15.77
CA TYR A 68 6.14 -7.32 -14.73
C TYR A 68 6.04 -7.97 -13.35
N LEU A 69 5.47 -9.18 -13.27
CA LEU A 69 5.50 -9.99 -12.05
C LEU A 69 6.94 -10.28 -11.61
N GLU A 70 7.82 -10.65 -12.55
CA GLU A 70 9.25 -10.85 -12.28
C GLU A 70 9.91 -9.55 -11.79
N LEU A 71 9.59 -8.41 -12.41
CA LEU A 71 10.10 -7.11 -11.98
C LEU A 71 9.67 -6.74 -10.55
N LEU A 72 8.42 -7.01 -10.20
CA LEU A 72 7.88 -6.79 -8.86
C LEU A 72 8.42 -7.79 -7.84
N GLY A 73 8.84 -8.99 -8.29
CA GLY A 73 9.24 -10.10 -7.43
C GLY A 73 8.04 -10.74 -6.73
N VAL A 74 6.87 -10.72 -7.36
CA VAL A 74 5.59 -11.17 -6.79
C VAL A 74 4.86 -12.15 -7.71
N GLY A 75 3.90 -12.89 -7.16
CA GLY A 75 3.01 -13.78 -7.91
C GLY A 75 1.75 -13.08 -8.43
N PRO A 76 1.02 -13.68 -9.38
CA PRO A 76 -0.26 -13.14 -9.87
C PRO A 76 -1.34 -13.08 -8.77
N ASP A 77 -1.20 -13.88 -7.73
CA ASP A 77 -2.07 -13.96 -6.55
C ASP A 77 -1.70 -12.96 -5.43
N THR A 78 -0.65 -12.15 -5.63
CA THR A 78 -0.16 -11.24 -4.59
C THR A 78 -1.13 -10.09 -4.30
N TYR A 79 -1.84 -9.60 -5.32
CA TYR A 79 -2.91 -8.63 -5.14
C TYR A 79 -4.26 -9.22 -5.55
N THR A 80 -5.30 -8.66 -4.96
CA THR A 80 -6.69 -8.89 -5.36
C THR A 80 -7.13 -7.80 -6.32
N THR A 81 -8.36 -7.91 -6.84
CA THR A 81 -9.02 -6.84 -7.58
C THR A 81 -9.65 -5.81 -6.63
N HIS A 82 -9.96 -4.63 -7.17
CA HIS A 82 -10.68 -3.60 -6.43
C HIS A 82 -12.01 -4.14 -5.85
N ALA A 83 -12.78 -4.88 -6.65
CA ALA A 83 -14.06 -5.44 -6.22
C ALA A 83 -13.90 -6.48 -5.10
N GLU A 84 -12.87 -7.31 -5.15
CA GLU A 84 -12.59 -8.30 -4.12
C GLU A 84 -12.19 -7.66 -2.79
N LEU A 85 -11.46 -6.55 -2.78
CA LEU A 85 -11.19 -5.80 -1.54
C LEU A 85 -12.47 -5.30 -0.87
N VAL A 86 -13.43 -4.82 -1.65
CA VAL A 86 -14.75 -4.43 -1.12
C VAL A 86 -15.52 -5.66 -0.62
N ALA A 87 -15.47 -6.77 -1.35
CA ALA A 87 -16.13 -8.02 -0.95
C ALA A 87 -15.55 -8.58 0.36
N LEU A 88 -14.22 -8.52 0.54
CA LEU A 88 -13.55 -8.90 1.77
C LEU A 88 -14.02 -8.02 2.95
N ALA A 89 -14.10 -6.70 2.75
CA ALA A 89 -14.58 -5.79 3.79
C ALA A 89 -16.01 -6.13 4.24
N LEU A 90 -16.90 -6.39 3.28
CA LEU A 90 -18.27 -6.82 3.56
C LEU A 90 -18.32 -8.17 4.29
N ALA A 91 -17.46 -9.12 3.90
CA ALA A 91 -17.39 -10.45 4.52
C ALA A 91 -16.92 -10.40 5.98
N GLU A 92 -16.00 -9.50 6.32
CA GLU A 92 -15.56 -9.27 7.70
C GLU A 92 -16.54 -8.40 8.51
N GLY A 93 -17.63 -7.91 7.90
CA GLY A 93 -18.71 -7.19 8.58
C GLY A 93 -18.58 -5.67 8.57
N PHE A 94 -17.68 -5.09 7.78
CA PHE A 94 -17.62 -3.65 7.58
C PHE A 94 -18.73 -3.15 6.64
N THR A 95 -19.09 -1.88 6.81
CA THR A 95 -19.84 -1.09 5.82
C THR A 95 -18.86 -0.16 5.09
N PRO A 96 -18.60 -0.35 3.79
CA PRO A 96 -17.77 0.58 3.01
C PRO A 96 -18.49 1.91 2.82
N LEU A 97 -17.99 2.98 3.45
CA LEU A 97 -18.56 4.33 3.37
C LEU A 97 -18.04 5.10 2.15
N TYR A 98 -16.77 4.90 1.82
CA TYR A 98 -16.11 5.57 0.70
C TYR A 98 -15.04 4.66 0.13
N VAL A 99 -15.07 4.47 -1.18
CA VAL A 99 -14.16 3.59 -1.91
C VAL A 99 -13.72 4.33 -3.17
N VAL A 100 -12.43 4.61 -3.28
CA VAL A 100 -11.85 5.34 -4.41
C VAL A 100 -10.58 4.66 -4.87
N ALA A 101 -10.35 4.67 -6.18
CA ALA A 101 -9.05 4.32 -6.76
C ALA A 101 -8.31 5.60 -7.16
N SER A 102 -6.99 5.60 -6.95
CA SER A 102 -6.11 6.63 -7.49
C SER A 102 -6.28 6.71 -9.00
N SER A 103 -6.33 7.95 -9.50
CA SER A 103 -6.23 8.23 -10.92
C SER A 103 -4.86 7.81 -11.45
N VAL A 104 -4.79 7.65 -12.77
CA VAL A 104 -3.52 7.32 -13.43
C VAL A 104 -2.48 8.44 -13.23
N ASP A 105 -2.91 9.70 -13.18
CA ASP A 105 -2.02 10.84 -12.95
C ASP A 105 -1.43 10.85 -11.53
N GLU A 106 -2.22 10.44 -10.53
CA GLU A 106 -1.72 10.26 -9.15
C GLU A 106 -0.70 9.13 -9.06
N MET A 107 -0.93 8.03 -9.79
CA MET A 107 0.02 6.92 -9.90
C MET A 107 1.30 7.37 -10.63
N ASP A 108 1.19 8.07 -11.76
CA ASP A 108 2.34 8.63 -12.51
C ASP A 108 3.18 9.54 -11.61
N HIS A 109 2.51 10.38 -10.81
CA HIS A 109 3.17 11.25 -9.85
C HIS A 109 3.94 10.46 -8.78
N HIS A 110 3.29 9.47 -8.15
CA HIS A 110 3.90 8.63 -7.12
C HIS A 110 5.14 7.90 -7.64
N GLU A 111 5.02 7.24 -8.78
CA GLU A 111 6.09 6.44 -9.37
C GLU A 111 7.27 7.31 -9.86
N GLY A 112 6.98 8.54 -10.28
CA GLY A 112 7.99 9.54 -10.60
C GLY A 112 8.82 9.99 -9.39
N MET A 113 8.28 9.90 -8.16
CA MET A 113 8.98 10.37 -6.95
C MET A 113 10.26 9.58 -6.67
N GLY A 114 10.28 8.27 -6.95
CA GLY A 114 11.48 7.45 -6.77
C GLY A 114 12.65 7.91 -7.64
N THR A 115 12.38 8.21 -8.91
CA THR A 115 13.37 8.80 -9.84
C THR A 115 13.88 10.14 -9.33
N ARG A 116 12.98 11.01 -8.88
CA ARG A 116 13.33 12.33 -8.34
C ARG A 116 14.20 12.22 -7.08
N ALA A 117 13.90 11.29 -6.18
CA ALA A 117 14.66 11.06 -4.96
C ALA A 117 16.09 10.59 -5.26
N VAL A 118 16.24 9.60 -6.17
CA VAL A 118 17.56 9.11 -6.59
C VAL A 118 18.38 10.21 -7.26
N GLU A 119 17.79 10.97 -8.20
CA GLU A 119 18.49 12.07 -8.86
C GLU A 119 18.95 13.16 -7.89
N ARG A 120 18.11 13.50 -6.89
CA ARG A 120 18.50 14.44 -5.83
C ARG A 120 19.67 13.91 -5.01
N PHE A 121 19.62 12.65 -4.60
CA PHE A 121 20.69 12.01 -3.82
C PHE A 121 22.01 12.01 -4.59
N LEU A 122 22.01 11.55 -5.84
CA LEU A 122 23.23 11.44 -6.65
C LEU A 122 23.88 12.80 -6.98
N ARG A 123 23.08 13.87 -7.06
CA ARG A 123 23.60 15.24 -7.20
C ARG A 123 24.25 15.75 -5.92
N ALA A 124 23.70 15.38 -4.76
CA ALA A 124 24.23 15.76 -3.46
C ALA A 124 25.47 14.94 -3.04
N SER A 125 25.64 13.75 -3.61
CA SER A 125 26.72 12.80 -3.27
C SER A 125 27.60 12.45 -4.49
N PRO A 126 28.34 13.43 -5.05
CA PRO A 126 29.25 13.17 -6.16
C PRO A 126 30.35 12.20 -5.72
N GLY A 127 30.49 11.08 -6.43
CA GLY A 127 31.49 10.05 -6.13
C GLY A 127 30.99 8.87 -5.28
N ASP A 128 29.69 8.79 -4.97
CA ASP A 128 29.12 7.62 -4.29
C ASP A 128 29.39 6.33 -5.09
N THR A 129 29.93 5.31 -4.42
CA THR A 129 30.34 4.04 -5.05
C THR A 129 29.16 3.24 -5.59
N HIS A 130 27.95 3.48 -5.11
CA HIS A 130 26.72 2.81 -5.54
C HIS A 130 25.95 3.61 -6.59
N ALA A 131 26.47 4.76 -7.05
CA ALA A 131 25.77 5.64 -7.98
C ALA A 131 25.32 4.95 -9.28
N ALA A 132 26.10 3.98 -9.79
CA ALA A 132 25.71 3.21 -10.97
C ALA A 132 24.50 2.31 -10.66
N ALA A 133 24.52 1.58 -9.55
CA ALA A 133 23.45 0.67 -9.13
C ALA A 133 22.13 1.42 -8.87
N PHE A 134 22.18 2.59 -8.22
CA PHE A 134 20.98 3.41 -8.01
C PHE A 134 20.36 3.88 -9.33
N ARG A 135 21.18 4.31 -10.30
CA ARG A 135 20.69 4.71 -11.63
C ARG A 135 20.09 3.53 -12.39
N GLU A 136 20.73 2.38 -12.33
CA GLU A 136 20.23 1.17 -12.98
C GLU A 136 18.88 0.76 -12.39
N ARG A 137 18.78 0.65 -11.06
CA ARG A 137 17.54 0.26 -10.37
C ARG A 137 16.38 1.18 -10.73
N VAL A 138 16.58 2.50 -10.68
CA VAL A 138 15.50 3.45 -10.92
C VAL A 138 15.09 3.53 -12.40
N ARG A 139 16.02 3.32 -13.33
CA ARG A 139 15.72 3.19 -14.76
C ARG A 139 14.92 1.92 -15.04
N ARG A 140 15.37 0.78 -14.51
CA ARG A 140 14.67 -0.50 -14.64
C ARG A 140 13.22 -0.39 -14.13
N TRP A 141 13.04 0.21 -12.95
CA TRP A 141 11.70 0.44 -12.39
C TRP A 141 10.84 1.34 -13.28
N ARG A 142 11.35 2.51 -13.68
CA ARG A 142 10.65 3.44 -14.56
C ARG A 142 10.23 2.78 -15.88
N ASP A 143 11.15 2.06 -16.51
CA ASP A 143 10.91 1.44 -17.81
C ASP A 143 9.84 0.34 -17.68
N GLY A 144 9.87 -0.46 -16.61
CA GLY A 144 8.83 -1.45 -16.32
C GLY A 144 7.47 -0.85 -15.95
N TYR A 145 7.45 0.27 -15.23
CA TYR A 145 6.21 1.01 -14.96
C TYR A 145 5.55 1.45 -16.26
N PHE A 146 6.28 2.07 -17.18
CA PHE A 146 5.70 2.52 -18.46
C PHE A 146 5.40 1.37 -19.44
N ALA A 147 6.15 0.27 -19.37
CA ALA A 147 5.90 -0.89 -20.22
C ALA A 147 4.67 -1.69 -19.79
N TRP A 148 4.42 -1.81 -18.47
CA TRP A 148 3.37 -2.67 -17.93
C TRP A 148 2.65 -2.08 -16.71
N GLY A 149 3.38 -1.50 -15.75
CA GLY A 149 2.81 -1.15 -14.45
C GLY A 149 1.71 -0.11 -14.48
N ARG A 150 1.84 0.91 -15.31
CA ARG A 150 0.98 2.11 -15.38
C ARG A 150 -0.50 1.78 -15.53
N ASP A 151 -0.81 0.67 -16.18
CA ASP A 151 -2.16 0.28 -16.48
C ASP A 151 -2.55 -1.09 -15.88
N THR A 152 -1.63 -1.68 -15.10
CA THR A 152 -1.78 -2.99 -14.46
C THR A 152 -2.06 -2.91 -12.96
N VAL A 153 -1.40 -2.00 -12.23
CA VAL A 153 -1.55 -1.86 -10.76
C VAL A 153 -2.24 -0.54 -10.43
N GLY A 154 -3.35 -0.63 -9.69
CA GLY A 154 -4.01 0.50 -9.08
C GLY A 154 -3.72 0.57 -7.59
N PHE A 155 -4.06 1.71 -6.98
CA PHE A 155 -4.08 1.88 -5.53
C PHE A 155 -5.46 2.36 -5.10
N GLY A 156 -6.04 1.72 -4.09
CA GLY A 156 -7.38 2.05 -3.59
C GLY A 156 -7.33 2.54 -2.15
N LEU A 157 -8.23 3.46 -1.80
CA LEU A 157 -8.52 3.87 -0.43
C LEU A 157 -9.96 3.49 -0.08
N TYR A 158 -10.13 2.86 1.07
CA TYR A 158 -11.37 2.30 1.57
C TYR A 158 -11.62 2.82 2.98
N VAL A 159 -12.66 3.62 3.15
CA VAL A 159 -13.17 4.05 4.45
C VAL A 159 -14.24 3.06 4.86
N LEU A 160 -13.96 2.28 5.90
CA LEU A 160 -14.76 1.13 6.32
C LEU A 160 -15.31 1.36 7.74
N LEU A 161 -16.62 1.42 7.88
CA LEU A 161 -17.30 1.55 9.18
C LEU A 161 -17.53 0.18 9.81
N LYS A 162 -17.20 0.05 11.10
CA LYS A 162 -17.58 -1.11 11.92
C LYS A 162 -18.95 -0.94 12.56
#